data_AF-A0AAP0B3Q7-F1
#
_entry.id   AF-A0AAP0B3Q7-F1
#
_cell.length_a   1.000
_cell.length_b   1.000
_cell.length_c   1.000
_cell.angle_alpha   90.00
_cell.angle_beta   90.00
_cell.angle_gamma   90.00
#
_symmetry.space_group_name_H-M   'P 1'
#
loop_
_entity.id
_entity.type
_entity.pdbx_description
1 polymer ?
#
loop_
_entity_poly.entity_id
_entity_poly.type
_entity_poly.pdbx_seq_one_letter_code
_entity_poly.pdbx_strand_id
1 'polypeptide(L)'
;MHGRVGRVYDYESSGKVGDYLRKSGDLKTIAEITKEENLKTKKLVANLANDIEVKNRNLDELECKYNQTVMSLHKMMTDLKEMQYHAHNHSVKIIEENEKLREILSLKRKGLNFRFGELNSLVALTEMEKKKLEDEKTKNVMISDSLRLATLKQKEADERVSNLLEEQKKERKFHKKDTRIGKGDECKAKN
;
A
#
# COMPACT_ATOMS: atom_id res chain seq x y z
N MET A 1 -38.64 -106.58 -9.98
CA MET A 1 -38.59 -106.36 -8.51
C MET A 1 -39.73 -105.43 -8.12
N HIS A 2 -40.46 -105.70 -7.04
CA HIS A 2 -41.56 -104.85 -6.57
C HIS A 2 -41.19 -104.25 -5.20
N GLY A 3 -40.99 -102.93 -5.14
CA GLY A 3 -40.80 -102.21 -3.88
C GLY A 3 -42.09 -101.52 -3.44
N ARG A 4 -42.39 -101.54 -2.14
CA ARG A 4 -43.53 -100.81 -1.54
C ARG A 4 -43.03 -99.97 -0.38
N VAL A 5 -43.72 -98.85 -0.15
CA VAL A 5 -43.43 -97.94 0.98
C VAL A 5 -43.94 -98.59 2.27
N GLY A 6 -43.07 -98.68 3.28
CA GLY A 6 -43.43 -99.20 4.61
C GLY A 6 -44.46 -98.29 5.28
N ARG A 7 -45.56 -98.88 5.74
CA ARG A 7 -46.64 -98.18 6.46
C ARG A 7 -46.67 -98.62 7.92
N VAL A 8 -47.63 -98.07 8.69
CA VAL A 8 -47.84 -98.39 10.11
C VAL A 8 -47.85 -99.90 10.38
N TYR A 9 -48.55 -100.68 9.57
CA TYR A 9 -48.62 -102.14 9.72
C TYR A 9 -47.28 -102.84 9.53
N ASP A 10 -46.43 -102.34 8.62
CA ASP A 10 -45.07 -102.89 8.41
C ASP A 10 -44.16 -102.52 9.58
N TYR A 11 -44.29 -101.29 10.07
CA TYR A 11 -43.54 -100.75 11.21
C TYR A 11 -43.88 -101.46 12.53
N GLU A 12 -45.14 -101.83 12.74
CA GLU A 12 -45.63 -102.52 13.95
C GLU A 12 -45.50 -104.05 13.85
N SER A 13 -45.09 -104.59 12.69
CA SER A 13 -44.93 -106.03 12.52
C SER A 13 -43.88 -106.61 13.48
N SER A 14 -44.11 -107.84 13.95
CA SER A 14 -43.21 -108.59 14.83
C SER A 14 -42.08 -109.33 14.10
N GLY A 15 -41.92 -109.09 12.79
CA GLY A 15 -40.90 -109.70 11.96
C GLY A 15 -39.64 -108.84 11.83
N LYS A 16 -38.61 -109.41 11.20
CA LYS A 16 -37.33 -108.73 10.91
C LYS A 16 -37.50 -107.38 10.21
N VAL A 17 -38.57 -107.22 9.43
CA VAL A 17 -38.91 -105.96 8.73
C VAL A 17 -39.33 -104.88 9.73
N GLY A 18 -40.29 -105.13 10.62
CA GLY A 18 -40.70 -104.18 11.65
C GLY A 18 -39.59 -103.86 12.65
N ASP A 19 -38.79 -104.86 13.06
CA ASP A 19 -37.62 -104.64 13.92
C ASP A 19 -36.59 -103.73 13.27
N TYR A 20 -36.31 -103.94 11.98
CA TYR A 20 -35.41 -103.08 11.22
C TYR A 20 -35.96 -101.66 11.11
N LEU A 21 -37.25 -101.50 10.77
CA LEU A 21 -37.88 -100.18 10.63
C LEU A 21 -37.82 -99.39 11.94
N ARG A 22 -38.23 -99.99 13.08
CA ARG A 22 -38.15 -99.37 14.42
C ARG A 22 -36.72 -99.02 14.84
N LYS A 23 -35.74 -99.85 14.47
CA LYS A 23 -34.33 -99.56 14.73
C LYS A 23 -33.79 -98.43 13.85
N SER A 24 -34.32 -98.29 12.64
CA SER A 24 -33.83 -97.36 11.62
C SER A 24 -34.46 -95.97 11.67
N GLY A 25 -35.62 -95.80 12.31
CA GLY A 25 -36.25 -94.49 12.46
C GLY A 25 -37.64 -94.56 13.10
N ASP A 26 -38.24 -93.38 13.29
CA ASP A 26 -39.55 -93.22 13.90
C ASP A 26 -40.68 -93.14 12.86
N LEU A 27 -41.84 -93.69 13.20
CA LEU A 27 -43.05 -93.54 12.38
C LEU A 27 -43.63 -92.13 12.57
N LYS A 28 -43.71 -91.35 11.48
CA LYS A 28 -44.37 -90.02 11.46
C LYS A 28 -45.59 -90.03 10.56
N THR A 29 -46.59 -89.24 10.93
CA THR A 29 -47.76 -88.99 10.07
C THR A 29 -47.42 -87.93 9.01
N ILE A 30 -48.03 -88.02 7.82
CA ILE A 30 -47.88 -87.02 6.75
C ILE A 30 -48.18 -85.60 7.26
N ALA A 31 -49.16 -85.44 8.14
CA ALA A 31 -49.51 -84.17 8.76
C ALA A 31 -48.36 -83.59 9.61
N GLU A 32 -47.60 -84.42 10.33
CA GLU A 32 -46.48 -84.00 11.16
C GLU A 32 -45.28 -83.56 10.32
N ILE A 33 -44.98 -84.31 9.26
CA ILE A 33 -43.93 -83.96 8.28
C ILE A 33 -44.27 -82.61 7.64
N THR A 34 -45.51 -82.48 7.15
CA THR A 34 -46.00 -81.24 6.51
C THR A 34 -45.98 -80.07 7.49
N LYS A 35 -46.31 -80.29 8.77
CA LYS A 35 -46.24 -79.26 9.81
C LYS A 35 -44.80 -78.82 10.07
N GLU A 36 -43.87 -79.77 10.20
CA GLU A 36 -42.45 -79.48 10.42
C GLU A 36 -41.85 -78.69 9.25
N GLU A 37 -42.13 -79.09 8.01
CA GLU A 37 -41.70 -78.39 6.79
C GLU A 37 -42.30 -76.98 6.71
N ASN A 38 -43.58 -76.82 7.03
CA ASN A 38 -44.23 -75.51 7.08
C ASN A 38 -43.61 -74.59 8.15
N LEU A 39 -43.24 -75.12 9.32
CA LEU A 39 -42.57 -74.34 10.36
C LEU A 39 -41.18 -73.88 9.92
N LYS A 40 -40.40 -74.77 9.29
CA LYS A 40 -39.09 -74.43 8.70
C LYS A 40 -39.22 -73.34 7.65
N THR A 41 -40.21 -73.47 6.75
CA THR A 41 -40.49 -72.49 5.70
C THR A 41 -40.92 -71.15 6.29
N LYS A 42 -41.83 -71.14 7.26
CA LYS A 42 -42.27 -69.91 7.94
C LYS A 42 -41.11 -69.19 8.63
N LYS A 43 -40.24 -69.93 9.32
CA LYS A 43 -39.05 -69.37 9.98
C LYS A 43 -38.10 -68.74 8.96
N LEU A 44 -37.86 -69.43 7.83
CA LEU A 44 -37.03 -68.89 6.75
C LEU A 44 -37.64 -67.61 6.17
N VAL A 45 -38.94 -67.61 5.87
CA VAL A 45 -39.65 -66.43 5.35
C VAL A 45 -39.57 -65.26 6.34
N ALA A 46 -39.76 -65.50 7.63
CA ALA A 46 -39.65 -64.47 8.66
C ALA A 46 -38.24 -63.89 8.74
N ASN A 47 -37.20 -64.72 8.70
CA ASN A 47 -35.81 -64.27 8.71
C ASN A 47 -35.50 -63.43 7.46
N LEU A 48 -35.91 -63.89 6.28
CA LEU A 48 -35.70 -63.15 5.03
C LEU A 48 -36.46 -61.81 5.03
N ALA A 49 -37.68 -61.78 5.55
CA ALA A 49 -38.44 -60.53 5.70
C ALA A 49 -37.73 -59.54 6.62
N ASN A 50 -37.17 -60.02 7.75
CA ASN A 50 -36.36 -59.21 8.65
C ASN A 50 -35.09 -58.68 7.97
N ASP A 51 -34.40 -59.52 7.20
CA ASP A 51 -33.19 -59.10 6.46
C ASP A 51 -33.51 -58.03 5.40
N ILE A 52 -34.65 -58.15 4.72
CA ILE A 52 -35.14 -57.14 3.77
C ILE A 52 -35.41 -55.83 4.52
N GLU A 53 -36.10 -55.89 5.65
CA GLU A 53 -36.42 -54.70 6.45
C GLU A 53 -35.15 -53.98 6.92
N VAL A 54 -34.16 -54.71 7.45
CA VAL A 54 -32.87 -54.15 7.85
C VAL A 54 -32.14 -53.52 6.66
N LYS A 55 -32.13 -54.18 5.50
CA LYS A 55 -31.50 -53.62 4.29
C LYS A 55 -32.19 -52.35 3.81
N ASN A 56 -33.52 -52.31 3.85
CA ASN A 56 -34.29 -51.12 3.47
C ASN A 56 -33.98 -49.94 4.40
N ARG A 57 -33.97 -50.16 5.73
CA ARG A 57 -33.58 -49.12 6.69
C ARG A 57 -32.16 -48.59 6.43
N ASN A 58 -31.22 -49.49 6.14
CA ASN A 58 -29.84 -49.09 5.82
C ASN A 58 -29.76 -48.27 4.51
N LEU A 59 -30.59 -48.59 3.51
CA LEU A 59 -30.69 -47.81 2.27
C LEU A 59 -31.23 -46.40 2.55
N ASP A 60 -32.30 -46.29 3.33
CA ASP A 60 -32.89 -45.00 3.71
C ASP A 60 -31.90 -44.12 4.47
N GLU A 61 -31.15 -44.72 5.42
CA GLU A 61 -30.09 -44.01 6.15
C GLU A 61 -28.97 -43.53 5.24
N LEU A 62 -28.55 -44.35 4.28
CA LEU A 62 -27.48 -44.01 3.35
C LEU A 62 -27.92 -42.90 2.40
N GLU A 63 -29.15 -42.95 1.90
CA GLU A 63 -29.74 -41.88 1.09
C GLU A 63 -29.82 -40.58 1.87
N CYS A 64 -30.28 -40.62 3.13
CA CYS A 64 -30.30 -39.43 3.99
C CYS A 64 -28.90 -38.84 4.19
N LYS A 65 -27.90 -39.67 4.50
CA LYS A 65 -26.50 -39.23 4.67
C LYS A 65 -25.95 -38.65 3.37
N TYR A 66 -26.20 -39.29 2.24
CA TYR A 66 -25.81 -38.80 0.93
C TYR A 66 -26.40 -37.42 0.66
N ASN A 67 -27.71 -37.25 0.80
CA ASN A 67 -28.38 -35.97 0.58
C ASN A 67 -27.84 -34.87 1.52
N GLN A 68 -27.62 -35.18 2.80
CA GLN A 68 -27.00 -34.25 3.74
C GLN A 68 -25.59 -33.82 3.30
N THR A 69 -24.76 -34.76 2.86
CA THR A 69 -23.40 -34.45 2.38
C THR A 69 -23.42 -33.59 1.12
N VAL A 70 -24.31 -33.88 0.16
CA VAL A 70 -24.46 -33.11 -1.07
C VAL A 70 -24.92 -31.68 -0.76
N MET A 71 -25.90 -31.51 0.13
CA MET A 71 -26.37 -30.18 0.54
C MET A 71 -25.28 -29.37 1.25
N SER A 72 -24.54 -30.01 2.16
CA SER A 72 -23.40 -29.38 2.85
C SER A 72 -22.31 -28.96 1.87
N LEU A 73 -21.96 -29.83 0.92
CA LEU A 73 -20.98 -29.54 -0.12
C LEU A 73 -21.41 -28.38 -1.02
N HIS A 74 -22.67 -28.38 -1.45
CA HIS A 74 -23.22 -27.26 -2.24
C HIS A 74 -23.13 -25.95 -1.46
N LYS A 75 -23.51 -25.95 -0.18
CA LYS A 75 -23.42 -24.75 0.65
C LYS A 75 -21.98 -24.26 0.74
N MET A 76 -21.03 -25.13 1.05
CA MET A 76 -19.60 -24.77 1.09
C MET A 76 -19.10 -24.20 -0.25
N MET A 77 -19.54 -24.77 -1.37
CA MET A 77 -19.18 -24.28 -2.69
C MET A 77 -19.74 -22.88 -2.96
N THR A 78 -20.98 -22.60 -2.54
CA THR A 78 -21.59 -21.28 -2.65
C THR A 78 -20.86 -20.27 -1.75
N ASP A 79 -20.64 -20.60 -0.49
CA ASP A 79 -19.96 -19.73 0.48
C ASP A 79 -18.53 -19.40 0.01
N LEU A 80 -17.81 -20.38 -0.56
CA LEU A 80 -16.48 -20.17 -1.14
C LEU A 80 -16.52 -19.19 -2.33
N LYS A 81 -17.52 -19.33 -3.23
CA LYS A 81 -17.68 -18.44 -4.38
C LYS A 81 -18.00 -17.01 -3.95
N GLU A 82 -18.88 -16.84 -2.96
CA GLU A 82 -19.21 -15.52 -2.41
C GLU A 82 -17.98 -14.88 -1.76
N MET A 83 -17.23 -15.63 -0.95
CA MET A 83 -16.01 -15.15 -0.32
C MET A 83 -14.97 -14.72 -1.38
N GLN A 84 -14.76 -15.53 -2.42
CA GLN A 84 -13.85 -15.21 -3.52
C GLN A 84 -14.31 -13.96 -4.28
N TYR A 85 -15.60 -13.83 -4.56
CA TYR A 85 -16.16 -12.66 -5.23
C TYR A 85 -15.94 -11.38 -4.42
N HIS A 86 -16.20 -11.42 -3.10
CA HIS A 86 -15.99 -10.29 -2.22
C HIS A 86 -14.50 -9.92 -2.10
N ALA A 87 -13.62 -10.91 -1.92
CA ALA A 87 -12.18 -10.70 -1.84
C ALA A 87 -11.60 -10.10 -3.13
N HIS A 88 -12.03 -10.63 -4.29
CA HIS A 88 -11.64 -10.12 -5.60
C HIS A 88 -12.09 -8.67 -5.78
N ASN A 89 -13.38 -8.37 -5.55
CA ASN A 89 -13.92 -7.03 -5.72
C ASN A 89 -13.28 -6.01 -4.77
N HIS A 90 -13.00 -6.41 -3.53
CA HIS A 90 -12.28 -5.55 -2.59
C HIS A 90 -10.86 -5.24 -3.09
N SER A 91 -10.16 -6.26 -3.59
CA SER A 91 -8.81 -6.10 -4.16
C SER A 91 -8.80 -5.16 -5.36
N VAL A 92 -9.76 -5.31 -6.29
CA VAL A 92 -9.91 -4.42 -7.45
C VAL A 92 -10.11 -2.97 -7.01
N LYS A 93 -11.02 -2.71 -6.05
CA LYS A 93 -11.24 -1.36 -5.53
C LYS A 93 -9.98 -0.74 -4.92
N ILE A 94 -9.25 -1.52 -4.11
CA ILE A 94 -7.98 -1.07 -3.53
C ILE A 94 -6.97 -0.71 -4.63
N ILE A 95 -6.88 -1.50 -5.70
CA ILE A 95 -5.97 -1.23 -6.81
C ILE A 95 -6.36 0.08 -7.50
N GLU A 96 -7.63 0.25 -7.86
CA GLU A 96 -8.14 1.47 -8.50
C GLU A 96 -7.88 2.74 -7.65
N GLU A 97 -8.11 2.66 -6.35
CA GLU A 97 -7.84 3.77 -5.42
C GLU A 97 -6.34 4.09 -5.35
N ASN A 98 -5.49 3.06 -5.30
CA ASN A 98 -4.03 3.23 -5.31
C ASN A 98 -3.53 3.85 -6.62
N GLU A 99 -4.11 3.50 -7.77
CA GLU A 99 -3.77 4.11 -9.05
C GLU A 99 -4.10 5.61 -9.06
N LYS A 100 -5.30 5.98 -8.62
CA LYS A 100 -5.71 7.39 -8.48
C LYS A 100 -4.77 8.16 -7.55
N LEU A 101 -4.40 7.58 -6.41
CA LEU A 101 -3.45 8.21 -5.47
C LEU A 101 -2.06 8.37 -6.09
N ARG A 102 -1.58 7.40 -6.87
CA ARG A 102 -0.30 7.51 -7.60
C ARG A 102 -0.32 8.64 -8.62
N GLU A 103 -1.41 8.81 -9.35
CA GLU A 103 -1.57 9.92 -10.28
C GLU A 103 -1.52 11.28 -9.57
N ILE A 104 -2.27 11.43 -8.46
CA ILE A 104 -2.26 12.66 -7.65
C ILE A 104 -0.85 12.95 -7.12
N LEU A 105 -0.15 11.95 -6.62
CA LEU A 105 1.23 12.10 -6.13
C LEU A 105 2.19 12.51 -7.25
N SER A 106 2.03 11.93 -8.45
CA SER A 106 2.81 12.29 -9.63
C SER A 106 2.60 13.76 -10.01
N LEU A 107 1.35 14.22 -10.04
CA LEU A 107 1.01 15.62 -10.31
C LEU A 107 1.61 16.57 -9.27
N LYS A 108 1.46 16.26 -7.97
CA LYS A 108 2.05 17.05 -6.89
C LYS A 108 3.57 17.12 -6.99
N ARG A 109 4.23 16.01 -7.30
CA ARG A 109 5.69 15.97 -7.51
C ARG A 109 6.12 16.86 -8.67
N LYS A 110 5.42 16.81 -9.81
CA LYS A 110 5.70 17.70 -10.95
C LYS A 110 5.54 19.17 -10.57
N GLY A 111 4.47 19.51 -9.84
CA GLY A 111 4.25 20.87 -9.34
C GLY A 111 5.37 21.35 -8.41
N LEU A 112 5.81 20.52 -7.47
CA LEU A 112 6.92 20.85 -6.58
C LEU A 112 8.23 21.04 -7.36
N ASN A 113 8.53 20.16 -8.31
CA ASN A 113 9.73 20.29 -9.15
C ASN A 113 9.72 21.59 -9.96
N PHE A 114 8.57 22.00 -10.48
CA PHE A 114 8.42 23.27 -11.19
C PHE A 114 8.70 24.46 -10.26
N ARG A 115 8.06 24.51 -9.09
CA ARG A 115 8.29 25.57 -8.10
C ARG A 115 9.73 25.62 -7.61
N PHE A 116 10.36 24.46 -7.44
CA PHE A 116 11.77 24.36 -7.08
C PHE A 116 12.68 24.97 -8.16
N GLY A 117 12.37 24.73 -9.44
CA GLY A 117 13.07 25.36 -10.56
C GLY A 117 12.93 26.89 -10.57
N GLU A 118 11.72 27.40 -10.38
CA GLU A 118 11.47 28.85 -10.27
C GLU A 118 12.26 29.47 -9.10
N LEU A 119 12.23 28.81 -7.94
CA LEU A 119 12.94 29.28 -6.75
C LEU A 119 14.45 29.35 -6.98
N ASN A 120 15.05 28.32 -7.58
CA ASN A 120 16.48 28.31 -7.88
C ASN A 120 16.87 29.44 -8.85
N SER A 121 16.04 29.72 -9.86
CA SER A 121 16.26 30.84 -10.77
C SER A 121 16.22 32.19 -10.05
N LEU A 122 15.26 32.38 -9.14
CA LEU A 122 15.14 33.61 -8.36
C LEU A 122 16.29 33.80 -7.38
N VAL A 123 16.73 32.73 -6.73
CA VAL A 123 17.90 32.74 -5.85
C VAL A 123 19.15 33.15 -6.63
N ALA A 124 19.40 32.53 -7.79
CA ALA A 124 20.54 32.88 -8.64
C ALA A 124 20.50 34.34 -9.11
N LEU A 125 19.33 34.86 -9.47
CA LEU A 125 19.15 36.26 -9.85
C LEU A 125 19.45 37.19 -8.66
N THR A 126 18.93 36.88 -7.48
CA THR A 126 19.11 37.67 -6.26
C THR A 126 20.59 37.69 -5.84
N GLU A 127 21.29 36.56 -5.93
CA GLU A 127 22.72 36.47 -5.64
C GLU A 127 23.54 37.34 -6.61
N MET A 128 23.19 37.32 -7.90
CA MET A 128 23.83 38.15 -8.92
C MET A 128 23.59 39.65 -8.68
N GLU A 129 22.36 40.05 -8.36
CA GLU A 129 22.00 41.44 -8.04
C GLU A 129 22.72 41.92 -6.78
N LYS A 130 22.77 41.08 -5.73
CA LYS A 130 23.50 41.38 -4.49
C LYS A 130 24.98 41.59 -4.77
N LYS A 131 25.61 40.75 -5.59
CA LYS A 131 27.01 40.91 -5.97
C LYS A 131 27.22 42.24 -6.71
N LYS A 132 26.36 42.55 -7.68
CA LYS A 132 26.42 43.82 -8.42
C LYS A 132 26.30 45.03 -7.50
N LEU A 133 25.39 44.98 -6.53
CA LEU A 133 25.20 46.05 -5.56
C LEU A 133 26.44 46.25 -4.68
N GLU A 134 27.09 45.17 -4.23
CA GLU A 134 28.36 45.28 -3.49
C GLU A 134 29.49 45.85 -4.36
N ASP A 135 29.58 45.48 -5.64
CA ASP A 135 30.55 46.05 -6.58
C ASP A 135 30.30 47.56 -6.82
N GLU A 136 29.05 48.00 -6.90
CA GLU A 136 28.71 49.43 -7.01
C GLU A 136 29.00 50.18 -5.71
N LYS A 137 28.71 49.58 -4.56
CA LYS A 137 29.01 50.17 -3.24
C LYS A 137 30.50 50.38 -3.04
N THR A 138 31.33 49.40 -3.39
CA THR A 138 32.80 49.53 -3.30
C THR A 138 33.35 50.62 -4.23
N LYS A 139 32.84 50.73 -5.47
CA LYS A 139 33.19 51.83 -6.39
C LYS A 139 32.80 53.20 -5.82
N ASN A 140 31.59 53.32 -5.26
CA ASN A 140 31.12 54.56 -4.65
C ASN A 140 31.99 55.00 -3.47
N VAL A 141 32.45 54.06 -2.64
CA VAL A 141 33.42 54.35 -1.57
C VAL A 141 34.72 54.91 -2.15
N MET A 142 35.28 54.29 -3.20
CA MET A 142 36.50 54.79 -3.85
C MET A 142 36.35 56.19 -4.47
N ILE A 143 35.21 56.46 -5.11
CA ILE A 143 34.89 57.77 -5.67
C ILE A 143 34.76 58.81 -4.55
N SER A 144 34.05 58.48 -3.48
CA SER A 144 33.90 59.35 -2.31
C SER A 144 35.25 59.71 -1.67
N ASP A 145 36.13 58.74 -1.48
CA ASP A 145 37.49 58.97 -0.97
C ASP A 145 38.32 59.84 -1.92
N SER A 146 38.23 59.59 -3.23
CA SER A 146 38.92 60.39 -4.25
C SER A 146 38.42 61.84 -4.27
N LEU A 147 37.10 62.06 -4.18
CA LEU A 147 36.48 63.38 -4.11
C LEU A 147 36.88 64.12 -2.83
N ARG A 148 36.95 63.43 -1.69
CA ARG A 148 37.41 64.00 -0.42
C ARG A 148 38.86 64.49 -0.53
N LEU A 149 39.74 63.68 -1.13
CA LEU A 149 41.13 64.06 -1.39
C LEU A 149 41.25 65.26 -2.33
N ALA A 150 40.46 65.28 -3.41
CA ALA A 150 40.44 66.41 -4.35
C ALA A 150 39.95 67.71 -3.68
N THR A 151 38.90 67.62 -2.85
CA THR A 151 38.37 68.76 -2.08
C THR A 151 39.42 69.30 -1.10
N LEU A 152 40.17 68.42 -0.43
CA LEU A 152 41.25 68.83 0.48
C LEU A 152 42.35 69.59 -0.28
N LYS A 153 42.81 69.06 -1.43
CA LYS A 153 43.81 69.72 -2.28
C LYS A 153 43.33 71.06 -2.82
N GLN A 154 42.05 71.17 -3.18
CA GLN A 154 41.46 72.44 -3.62
C GLN A 154 41.51 73.46 -2.49
N LYS A 155 41.13 73.09 -1.26
CA LYS A 155 41.23 73.99 -0.10
C LYS A 155 42.66 74.45 0.15
N GLU A 156 43.64 73.56 0.08
CA GLU A 156 45.06 73.91 0.20
C GLU A 156 45.50 74.88 -0.91
N ALA A 157 45.05 74.68 -2.14
CA ALA A 157 45.34 75.57 -3.26
C ALA A 157 44.68 76.95 -3.08
N ASP A 158 43.41 76.99 -2.67
CA ASP A 158 42.67 78.21 -2.40
C ASP A 158 43.33 79.01 -1.26
N GLU A 159 43.79 78.33 -0.20
CA GLU A 159 44.54 78.95 0.90
C GLU A 159 45.88 79.54 0.43
N ARG A 160 46.63 78.82 -0.43
CA ARG A 160 47.85 79.35 -1.06
C ARG A 160 47.56 80.60 -1.90
N VAL A 161 46.50 80.60 -2.71
CA VAL A 161 46.10 81.77 -3.51
C VAL A 161 45.70 82.95 -2.61
N SER A 162 44.97 82.69 -1.53
CA SER A 162 44.62 83.71 -0.53
C SER A 162 45.87 84.34 0.10
N ASN A 163 46.86 83.53 0.48
CA ASN A 163 48.13 84.00 1.03
C ASN A 163 48.90 84.87 0.02
N LEU A 164 49.01 84.44 -1.24
CA LEU A 164 49.65 85.22 -2.31
C LEU A 164 48.94 86.55 -2.56
N LEU A 165 47.61 86.58 -2.53
CA LEU A 165 46.82 87.82 -2.64
C LEU A 165 47.13 88.79 -1.49
N GLU A 166 47.28 88.29 -0.26
CA GLU A 166 47.67 89.11 0.89
C GLU A 166 49.12 89.62 0.79
N GLU A 167 50.06 88.80 0.32
CA GLU A 167 51.43 89.23 0.02
C GLU A 167 51.46 90.33 -1.03
N GLN A 168 50.76 90.14 -2.16
CA GLN A 168 50.65 91.15 -3.20
C GLN A 168 50.04 92.46 -2.67
N LYS A 169 49.02 92.39 -1.79
CA LYS A 169 48.47 93.58 -1.13
C LYS A 169 49.51 94.29 -0.26
N LYS A 170 50.34 93.55 0.49
CA LYS A 170 51.42 94.11 1.31
C LYS A 170 52.50 94.76 0.43
N GLU A 171 52.94 94.10 -0.63
CA GLU A 171 53.91 94.64 -1.59
C GLU A 171 53.40 95.91 -2.28
N ARG A 172 52.15 95.91 -2.75
CA ARG A 172 51.52 97.14 -3.31
C ARG A 172 51.45 98.26 -2.28
N LYS A 173 51.25 97.96 -0.99
CA LYS A 173 51.30 98.96 0.10
C LYS A 173 52.74 99.45 0.34
N PHE A 174 53.74 98.58 0.26
CA PHE A 174 55.17 98.95 0.34
C PHE A 174 55.59 99.84 -0.83
N HIS A 175 55.31 99.43 -2.09
CA HIS A 175 55.52 100.27 -3.27
C HIS A 175 54.83 101.64 -3.16
N LYS A 176 53.60 101.69 -2.59
CA LYS A 176 52.89 102.94 -2.31
C LYS A 176 53.47 103.79 -1.16
N LYS A 177 54.28 103.20 -0.27
CA LYS A 177 55.03 103.91 0.78
C LYS A 177 56.38 104.40 0.24
N ASP A 178 57.10 103.59 -0.52
CA ASP A 178 58.37 103.97 -1.14
C ASP A 178 58.19 105.11 -2.16
N THR A 179 57.09 105.11 -2.93
CA THR A 179 56.70 106.24 -3.79
C THR A 179 56.27 107.50 -3.02
N ARG A 180 55.94 107.41 -1.72
CA ARG A 180 55.72 108.59 -0.86
C ARG A 180 57.01 109.10 -0.22
N ILE A 181 57.98 108.22 0.06
CA ILE A 181 59.30 108.60 0.58
C ILE A 181 60.13 109.27 -0.53
N GLY A 182 60.11 108.72 -1.76
CA GLY A 182 60.73 109.38 -2.93
C GLY A 182 60.14 110.74 -3.29
N LYS A 183 58.85 110.99 -2.97
CA LYS A 183 58.22 112.33 -3.12
C LYS A 183 58.46 113.26 -1.92
N GLY A 184 58.91 112.76 -0.78
CA GLY A 184 59.30 113.56 0.38
C GLY A 184 60.70 114.18 0.24
N ASP A 185 61.59 113.48 -0.45
CA ASP A 185 62.96 113.97 -0.69
C ASP A 185 63.07 114.87 -1.94
N GLU A 186 62.10 114.83 -2.86
CA GLU A 186 62.04 115.76 -4.00
C GLU A 186 61.45 117.15 -3.67
N CYS A 187 60.74 117.33 -2.53
CA CYS A 187 60.20 118.64 -2.12
C CYS A 187 61.16 119.49 -1.27
N LYS A 188 62.42 119.08 -1.08
CA LYS A 188 63.50 119.94 -0.54
C LYS A 188 64.50 120.41 -1.59
N ALA A 189 64.28 120.12 -2.86
CA ALA A 189 65.13 120.55 -3.96
C ALA A 189 64.29 121.18 -5.09
N LYS A 190 63.55 122.25 -4.77
CA LYS A 190 63.16 123.31 -5.71
C LYS A 190 62.52 124.45 -4.93
N ASN A 191 63.25 125.57 -4.97
CA ASN A 191 62.91 126.97 -4.67
C ASN A 191 61.43 127.33 -4.65
#